data_AF-A0A402BBJ3-F1
#
_entry.id   AF-A0A402BBJ3-F1
#
_cell.length_a   1.000
_cell.length_b   1.000
_cell.length_c   1.000
_cell.angle_alpha   90.00
_cell.angle_beta   90.00
_cell.angle_gamma   90.00
#
_symmetry.space_group_name_H-M   'P 1'
#
loop_
_entity.id
_entity.type
_entity.pdbx_description
1 polymer ?
#
loop_
_entity_poly.entity_id
_entity_poly.type
_entity_poly.pdbx_seq_one_letter_code
_entity_poly.pdbx_strand_id
1 'polypeptide(L)'
;MSTKSPGQQSLEIDWLTPQTREIILLAQQEAEKTGTPAVQLEHLLLGVLSEGKSLVAKQLQSCTLDMATLRAHIDAVYANNFYFKEDNPPFSQAAEECVQNAIAMITYYLTRYRPSARVAANHLVLSVISHPGIQRLQMAHPTQIATLRLQITADMEPNFLRHSENLLHPPPAREVPKPPTWKRANTNVRVHCPSCQRPIQANWKYCTYCGHHRTKVCPNCSAPSPAVADARFCIECGHHLDP
;
A
#
# COMPACT_ATOMS: atom_id res chain seq x y z
N MET A 1 -21.21 29.05 -15.00
CA MET A 1 -20.25 27.93 -15.04
C MET A 1 -19.01 28.41 -14.30
N SER A 2 -18.96 28.20 -12.98
CA SER A 2 -17.83 28.67 -12.15
C SER A 2 -16.72 27.63 -12.14
N THR A 3 -15.58 28.02 -12.70
CA THR A 3 -14.33 27.28 -12.70
C THR A 3 -13.74 27.31 -11.29
N LYS A 4 -13.72 26.14 -10.61
CA LYS A 4 -12.99 25.98 -9.33
C LYS A 4 -11.47 26.04 -9.59
N SER A 5 -10.75 26.72 -8.70
CA SER A 5 -9.30 26.83 -8.68
C SER A 5 -8.62 25.47 -8.39
N PRO A 6 -7.41 25.24 -8.94
CA PRO A 6 -6.63 24.02 -8.67
C PRO A 6 -6.06 24.12 -7.25
N GLY A 7 -6.67 23.40 -6.31
CA GLY A 7 -6.31 23.44 -4.89
C GLY A 7 -7.41 22.87 -3.99
N GLN A 8 -8.64 22.79 -4.50
CA GLN A 8 -9.75 22.13 -3.81
C GLN A 8 -9.87 20.66 -4.25
N GLN A 9 -8.85 19.84 -3.96
CA GLN A 9 -9.14 18.41 -3.81
C GLN A 9 -9.75 18.21 -2.42
N SER A 10 -11.04 18.52 -2.33
CA SER A 10 -11.89 17.97 -1.28
C SER A 10 -11.76 16.45 -1.39
N LEU A 11 -10.90 15.85 -0.56
CA LEU A 11 -10.85 14.42 -0.32
C LEU A 11 -12.31 13.95 -0.24
N GLU A 12 -12.82 13.17 -1.19
CA GLU A 12 -14.19 12.67 -1.10
C GLU A 12 -14.27 11.76 0.12
N ILE A 13 -14.82 12.28 1.22
CA ILE A 13 -14.62 11.79 2.59
C ILE A 13 -15.45 10.51 2.89
N ASP A 14 -15.87 9.72 1.89
CA ASP A 14 -16.72 8.54 2.14
C ASP A 14 -15.97 7.36 2.79
N TRP A 15 -14.64 7.35 2.70
CA TRP A 15 -13.78 6.31 3.25
C TRP A 15 -13.41 6.52 4.73
N LEU A 16 -13.68 7.70 5.31
CA LEU A 16 -13.46 7.99 6.73
C LEU A 16 -14.65 7.59 7.60
N THR A 17 -14.36 7.15 8.82
CA THR A 17 -15.39 7.18 9.86
C THR A 17 -15.79 8.63 10.17
N PRO A 18 -17.03 8.90 10.65
CA PRO A 18 -17.42 10.24 11.09
C PRO A 18 -16.46 10.83 12.14
N GLN A 19 -15.95 9.98 13.03
CA GLN A 19 -14.96 10.34 14.04
C GLN A 19 -13.62 10.76 13.40
N THR A 20 -13.10 10.01 12.43
CA THR A 20 -11.85 10.40 11.76
C THR A 20 -12.02 11.66 10.92
N ARG A 21 -13.19 11.89 10.35
CA ARG A 21 -13.53 13.16 9.71
C ARG A 21 -13.48 14.33 10.70
N GLU A 22 -14.06 14.17 11.90
CA GLU A 22 -14.00 15.16 12.98
C GLU A 22 -12.54 15.45 13.37
N ILE A 23 -11.71 14.42 13.53
CA ILE A 23 -10.27 14.55 13.84
C ILE A 23 -9.54 15.40 12.79
N ILE A 24 -9.79 15.16 11.50
CA ILE A 24 -9.14 15.92 10.42
C ILE A 24 -9.58 17.39 10.44
N LEU A 25 -10.86 17.67 10.70
CA LEU A 25 -11.36 19.04 10.84
C LEU A 25 -10.72 19.74 12.05
N LEU A 26 -10.59 19.04 13.17
CA LEU A 26 -9.91 19.57 14.36
C LEU A 26 -8.43 19.85 14.08
N ALA A 27 -7.74 19.00 13.31
CA ALA A 27 -6.36 19.23 12.89
C ALA A 27 -6.21 20.50 12.04
N GLN A 28 -7.13 20.74 11.09
CA GLN A 28 -7.18 21.97 10.31
C GLN A 28 -7.41 23.21 11.19
N GLN A 29 -8.35 23.13 12.14
CA GLN A 29 -8.60 24.21 13.08
C GLN A 29 -7.38 24.51 13.96
N GLU A 30 -6.62 23.50 14.39
CA GLU A 30 -5.38 23.72 15.15
C GLU A 30 -4.29 24.38 14.28
N ALA A 31 -4.19 24.01 13.01
CA ALA A 31 -3.28 24.67 12.06
C ALA A 31 -3.65 26.15 11.83
N GLU A 32 -4.94 26.45 11.71
CA GLU A 32 -5.46 27.83 11.63
C GLU A 32 -5.15 28.64 12.90
N LYS A 33 -5.39 28.04 14.08
CA LYS A 33 -5.16 28.71 15.37
C LYS A 33 -3.69 29.06 15.58
N THR A 34 -2.80 28.16 15.18
CA THR A 34 -1.33 28.33 15.28
C THR A 34 -0.75 29.18 14.16
N GLY A 35 -1.54 29.55 13.14
CA GLY A 35 -1.09 30.36 12.02
C GLY A 35 -0.10 29.64 11.11
N THR A 36 -0.13 28.32 11.09
CA THR A 36 0.76 27.53 10.22
C THR A 36 0.23 27.50 8.79
N PRO A 37 1.11 27.54 7.77
CA PRO A 37 0.68 27.61 6.37
C PRO A 37 0.12 26.28 5.86
N ALA A 38 0.22 25.19 6.63
CA ALA A 38 -0.26 23.87 6.26
C ALA A 38 -0.46 22.99 7.50
N VAL A 39 -1.39 22.04 7.41
CA VAL A 39 -1.57 20.97 8.39
C VAL A 39 -0.36 20.04 8.37
N GLN A 40 0.27 19.88 9.53
CA GLN A 40 1.48 19.07 9.73
C GLN A 40 1.12 17.81 10.53
N LEU A 41 2.10 16.95 10.80
CA LEU A 41 1.89 15.71 11.55
C LEU A 41 1.42 16.00 12.98
N GLU A 42 1.94 17.05 13.60
CA GLU A 42 1.58 17.56 14.92
C GLU A 42 0.11 17.93 14.97
N HIS A 43 -0.38 18.62 13.94
CA HIS A 43 -1.78 19.01 13.83
C HIS A 43 -2.70 17.79 13.72
N LEU A 44 -2.30 16.75 12.98
CA LEU A 44 -3.06 15.49 12.93
C LEU A 44 -3.15 14.84 14.32
N LEU A 45 -2.04 14.80 15.09
CA LEU A 45 -2.04 14.26 16.45
C LEU A 45 -2.85 15.14 17.42
N LEU A 46 -2.74 16.47 17.31
CA LEU A 46 -3.56 17.42 18.07
C LEU A 46 -5.04 17.25 17.76
N GLY A 47 -5.41 16.97 16.51
CA GLY A 47 -6.79 16.66 16.13
C GLY A 47 -7.33 15.41 16.84
N VAL A 48 -6.51 14.36 16.95
CA VAL A 48 -6.86 13.12 17.66
C VAL A 48 -7.02 13.39 19.16
N LEU A 49 -6.08 14.10 19.76
CA LEU A 49 -6.10 14.44 21.19
C LEU A 49 -7.26 15.40 21.53
N SER A 50 -7.59 16.33 20.63
CA SER A 50 -8.72 17.25 20.77
C SER A 50 -10.07 16.55 20.66
N GLU A 51 -10.17 15.52 19.82
CA GLU A 51 -11.37 14.69 19.74
C GLU A 51 -11.59 13.93 21.05
N GLY A 52 -10.55 13.26 21.56
CA GLY A 52 -10.51 12.71 22.92
C GLY A 52 -11.44 11.53 23.23
N LYS A 53 -12.33 11.11 22.32
CA LYS A 53 -13.28 10.00 22.53
C LYS A 53 -12.70 8.68 22.01
N SER A 54 -11.79 8.73 21.05
CA SER A 54 -11.15 7.54 20.48
C SER A 54 -10.20 6.83 21.47
N LEU A 55 -10.12 5.50 21.38
CA LEU A 55 -9.18 4.72 22.19
C LEU A 55 -7.74 5.17 21.95
N VAL A 56 -7.41 5.51 20.71
CA VAL A 56 -6.06 5.95 20.34
C VAL A 56 -5.70 7.31 20.95
N ALA A 57 -6.67 8.21 21.18
CA ALA A 57 -6.41 9.44 21.93
C ALA A 57 -5.94 9.14 23.37
N LYS A 58 -6.55 8.15 24.03
CA LYS A 58 -6.13 7.71 25.37
C LYS A 58 -4.75 7.06 25.35
N GLN A 59 -4.45 6.26 24.32
CA GLN A 59 -3.14 5.63 24.14
C GLN A 59 -2.04 6.69 23.90
N LEU A 60 -2.32 7.72 23.08
CA LEU A 60 -1.41 8.85 22.85
C LEU A 60 -1.09 9.60 24.16
N GLN A 61 -2.12 9.93 24.94
CA GLN A 61 -1.96 10.58 26.25
C GLN A 61 -1.09 9.75 27.21
N SER A 62 -1.22 8.42 27.19
CA SER A 62 -0.41 7.54 28.04
C SER A 62 1.07 7.48 27.65
N CYS A 63 1.41 7.85 26.41
CA CYS A 63 2.77 7.81 25.86
C CYS A 63 3.52 9.16 25.96
N THR A 64 3.11 10.05 26.87
CA THR A 64 3.71 11.39 27.10
C THR A 64 3.63 12.37 25.92
N LEU A 65 2.89 12.03 24.85
CA LEU A 65 2.53 12.95 23.78
C LEU A 65 1.24 13.68 24.19
N ASP A 66 1.39 14.85 24.79
CA ASP A 66 0.26 15.69 25.19
C ASP A 66 0.08 16.91 24.29
N MET A 67 -1.08 17.55 24.43
CA MET A 67 -1.45 18.74 23.66
C MET A 67 -0.48 19.90 23.87
N ALA A 68 0.01 20.07 25.10
CA ALA A 68 0.89 21.18 25.47
C ALA A 68 2.25 21.05 24.77
N THR A 69 2.83 19.85 24.77
CA THR A 69 4.12 19.57 24.13
C THR A 69 4.04 19.74 22.63
N LEU A 70 2.98 19.24 21.99
CA LEU A 70 2.77 19.40 20.54
C LEU A 70 2.60 20.87 20.12
N ARG A 71 1.81 21.65 20.87
CA ARG A 71 1.66 23.09 20.61
C ARG A 71 2.95 23.86 20.83
N ALA A 72 3.67 23.58 21.92
CA ALA A 72 4.96 24.21 22.18
C ALA A 72 5.98 23.94 21.07
N HIS A 73 5.96 22.74 20.48
CA HIS A 73 6.81 22.43 19.31
C HIS A 73 6.40 23.23 18.07
N ILE A 74 5.11 23.31 17.77
CA ILE A 74 4.61 24.14 16.66
C ILE A 74 5.03 25.60 16.87
N ASP A 75 4.81 26.14 18.06
CA ASP A 75 5.21 27.51 18.40
C ASP A 75 6.72 27.68 18.23
N ALA A 76 7.55 26.75 18.70
CA ALA A 76 9.00 26.84 18.54
C ALA A 76 9.45 26.84 17.06
N VAL A 77 8.77 26.08 16.19
CA VAL A 77 9.09 25.99 14.76
C VAL A 77 8.57 27.19 13.98
N TYR A 78 7.41 27.74 14.36
CA TYR A 78 6.68 28.74 13.58
C TYR A 78 6.63 30.15 14.22
N ALA A 79 7.15 30.34 15.45
CA ALA A 79 7.09 31.61 16.21
C ALA A 79 7.56 32.86 15.45
N ASN A 80 8.51 32.69 14.52
CA ASN A 80 9.12 33.81 13.79
C ASN A 80 8.63 33.97 12.34
N ASN A 81 7.68 33.15 11.90
CA ASN A 81 7.22 33.23 10.52
C ASN A 81 5.93 34.05 10.42
N PHE A 82 6.01 35.15 9.66
CA PHE A 82 4.86 35.98 9.26
C PHE A 82 4.00 35.30 8.18
N TYR A 83 3.66 34.02 8.37
CA TYR A 83 2.72 33.37 7.47
C TYR A 83 1.36 34.05 7.62
N PHE A 84 0.77 34.46 6.49
CA PHE A 84 -0.60 34.91 6.48
C PHE A 84 -1.47 33.74 6.95
N LYS A 85 -2.34 34.01 7.91
CA LYS A 85 -3.30 33.03 8.41
C LYS A 85 -4.20 32.65 7.24
N GLU A 86 -4.02 31.44 6.72
CA GLU A 86 -4.89 30.87 5.70
C GLU A 86 -6.14 30.28 6.38
N ASP A 87 -7.31 30.62 5.84
CA ASP A 87 -8.55 29.93 6.20
C ASP A 87 -8.53 28.54 5.55
N ASN A 88 -8.72 27.48 6.33
CA ASN A 88 -8.63 26.08 5.91
C ASN A 88 -7.29 25.74 5.23
N PRO A 89 -6.18 25.73 5.99
CA PRO A 89 -4.85 25.45 5.47
C PRO A 89 -4.79 24.05 4.83
N PRO A 90 -4.05 23.91 3.70
CA PRO A 90 -3.90 22.62 3.03
C PRO A 90 -3.06 21.65 3.88
N PHE A 91 -3.07 20.37 3.55
CA PHE A 91 -2.14 19.41 4.16
C PHE A 91 -0.72 19.64 3.63
N SER A 92 0.27 19.54 4.51
CA SER A 92 1.65 19.35 4.09
C SER A 92 1.81 18.00 3.39
N GLN A 93 2.84 17.86 2.55
CA GLN A 93 3.13 16.60 1.86
C GLN A 93 3.18 15.40 2.83
N ALA A 94 3.87 15.53 3.96
CA ALA A 94 3.98 14.46 4.96
C ALA A 94 2.62 14.11 5.59
N ALA A 95 1.79 15.13 5.89
CA ALA A 95 0.47 14.91 6.44
C ALA A 95 -0.47 14.25 5.41
N GLU A 96 -0.40 14.68 4.15
CA GLU A 96 -1.15 14.10 3.05
C GLU A 96 -0.76 12.63 2.82
N GLU A 97 0.53 12.33 2.76
CA GLU A 97 1.05 10.95 2.68
C GLU A 97 0.52 10.08 3.83
N CYS A 98 0.49 10.61 5.05
CA CYS A 98 -0.04 9.87 6.20
C CYS A 98 -1.54 9.56 6.05
N VAL A 99 -2.33 10.52 5.58
CA VAL A 99 -3.76 10.33 5.32
C VAL A 99 -3.96 9.30 4.20
N GLN A 100 -3.21 9.40 3.11
CA GLN A 100 -3.26 8.45 2.00
C GLN A 100 -2.87 7.03 2.41
N ASN A 101 -1.84 6.87 3.24
CA ASN A 101 -1.45 5.58 3.81
C ASN A 101 -2.55 4.99 4.69
N ALA A 102 -3.28 5.83 5.46
CA ALA A 102 -4.41 5.38 6.26
C ALA A 102 -5.57 4.86 5.38
N ILE A 103 -5.81 5.50 4.23
CA ILE A 103 -6.73 5.00 3.19
C ILE A 103 -6.26 3.65 2.65
N ALA A 104 -5.00 3.59 2.22
CA ALA A 104 -4.43 2.43 1.56
C ALA A 104 -4.47 1.17 2.45
N MET A 105 -4.26 1.33 3.77
CA MET A 105 -4.41 0.24 4.75
C MET A 105 -5.80 -0.41 4.68
N ILE A 106 -6.85 0.37 4.43
CA ILE A 106 -8.24 -0.11 4.41
C ILE A 106 -8.69 -0.51 3.00
N THR A 107 -8.17 0.11 1.95
CA THR A 107 -8.50 -0.26 0.55
C THR A 107 -8.20 -1.74 0.25
N TYR A 108 -7.11 -2.28 0.79
CA TYR A 108 -6.81 -3.71 0.69
C TYR A 108 -7.91 -4.59 1.33
N TYR A 109 -8.51 -4.15 2.43
CA TYR A 109 -9.56 -4.88 3.15
C TYR A 109 -10.95 -4.73 2.53
N LEU A 110 -11.25 -3.55 1.99
CA LEU A 110 -12.48 -3.26 1.27
C LEU A 110 -12.69 -4.21 0.08
N THR A 111 -11.61 -4.51 -0.65
CA THR A 111 -11.67 -5.32 -1.87
C THR A 111 -11.77 -6.83 -1.60
N ARG A 112 -11.44 -7.30 -0.40
CA ARG A 112 -11.24 -8.75 -0.15
C ARG A 112 -11.99 -9.33 1.05
N TYR A 113 -12.32 -8.54 2.08
CA TYR A 113 -12.81 -9.08 3.35
C TYR A 113 -13.98 -8.31 4.00
N ARG A 114 -13.99 -6.97 3.94
CA ARG A 114 -14.94 -6.12 4.68
C ARG A 114 -15.33 -4.89 3.84
N PRO A 115 -16.38 -4.94 2.99
CA PRO A 115 -16.76 -3.84 2.11
C PRO A 115 -17.24 -2.57 2.84
N SER A 116 -17.59 -2.68 4.13
CA SER A 116 -17.96 -1.55 4.98
C SER A 116 -16.79 -1.03 5.84
N ALA A 117 -15.57 -1.54 5.65
CA ALA A 117 -14.42 -1.01 6.38
C ALA A 117 -14.22 0.48 6.07
N ARG A 118 -13.86 1.24 7.10
CA ARG A 118 -13.60 2.67 7.00
C ARG A 118 -12.33 2.99 7.76
N VAL A 119 -11.66 4.05 7.37
CA VAL A 119 -10.47 4.54 8.06
C VAL A 119 -10.90 5.12 9.39
N ALA A 120 -10.49 4.45 10.47
CA ALA A 120 -10.65 4.88 11.85
C ALA A 120 -9.39 5.61 12.35
N ALA A 121 -9.51 6.24 13.52
CA ALA A 121 -8.46 7.08 14.10
C ALA A 121 -7.14 6.33 14.33
N ASN A 122 -7.19 5.05 14.69
CA ASN A 122 -6.04 4.18 14.87
C ASN A 122 -5.22 4.02 13.58
N HIS A 123 -5.85 3.92 12.41
CA HIS A 123 -5.15 3.84 11.13
C HIS A 123 -4.40 5.15 10.82
N LEU A 124 -5.04 6.30 11.10
CA LEU A 124 -4.40 7.60 10.93
C LEU A 124 -3.18 7.75 11.84
N VAL A 125 -3.31 7.45 13.13
CA VAL A 125 -2.20 7.56 14.09
C VAL A 125 -1.09 6.56 13.76
N LEU A 126 -1.42 5.31 13.42
CA LEU A 126 -0.44 4.31 13.03
C LEU A 126 0.41 4.77 11.84
N SER A 127 -0.23 5.43 10.87
CA SER A 127 0.46 6.03 9.72
C SER A 127 1.40 7.15 10.15
N VAL A 128 0.91 8.09 10.98
CA VAL A 128 1.69 9.24 11.48
C VAL A 128 2.92 8.80 12.28
N ILE A 129 2.77 7.87 13.23
CA ILE A 129 3.89 7.41 14.08
C ILE A 129 4.89 6.54 13.33
N SER A 130 4.52 6.00 12.18
CA SER A 130 5.40 5.21 11.31
C SER A 130 6.12 6.07 10.26
N HIS A 131 5.68 7.32 10.07
CA HIS A 131 6.26 8.23 9.09
C HIS A 131 7.61 8.78 9.57
N PRO A 132 8.67 8.81 8.74
CA PRO A 132 10.01 9.26 9.15
C PRO A 132 10.04 10.71 9.66
N GLY A 133 9.12 11.55 9.18
CA GLY A 133 8.94 12.93 9.64
C GLY A 133 8.59 13.07 11.11
N ILE A 134 8.11 12.02 11.79
CA ILE A 134 7.79 12.04 13.22
C ILE A 134 9.03 12.33 14.09
N GLN A 135 10.23 12.00 13.59
CA GLN A 135 11.49 12.25 14.29
C GLN A 135 11.75 13.75 14.50
N ARG A 136 11.16 14.61 13.66
CA ARG A 136 11.27 16.07 13.81
C ARG A 136 10.62 16.58 15.09
N LEU A 137 9.66 15.84 15.63
CA LEU A 137 8.90 16.28 16.80
C LEU A 137 9.74 16.34 18.08
N GLN A 138 10.94 15.73 18.11
CA GLN A 138 11.90 15.64 19.24
C GLN A 138 11.36 15.10 20.58
N MET A 139 10.04 15.09 20.77
CA MET A 139 9.29 14.64 21.94
C MET A 139 8.92 13.16 21.88
N ALA A 140 9.01 12.55 20.70
CA ALA A 140 8.67 11.15 20.50
C ALA A 140 9.92 10.28 20.64
N HIS A 141 10.10 9.64 21.80
CA HIS A 141 11.22 8.72 21.99
C HIS A 141 10.98 7.41 21.21
N PRO A 142 12.00 6.78 20.58
CA PRO A 142 11.81 5.55 19.81
C PRO A 142 11.09 4.43 20.56
N THR A 143 11.36 4.29 21.86
CA THR A 143 10.71 3.29 22.73
C THR A 143 9.23 3.62 22.99
N GLN A 144 8.87 4.89 23.08
CA GLN A 144 7.47 5.32 23.24
C GLN A 144 6.69 5.07 21.96
N ILE A 145 7.27 5.39 20.79
CA ILE A 145 6.67 5.09 19.49
C ILE A 145 6.44 3.58 19.34
N ALA A 146 7.43 2.75 19.69
CA ALA A 146 7.28 1.30 19.66
C ALA A 146 6.18 0.81 20.60
N THR A 147 6.11 1.35 21.82
CA THR A 147 5.06 1.00 22.80
C THR A 147 3.67 1.39 22.31
N LEU A 148 3.52 2.61 21.81
CA LEU A 148 2.27 3.12 21.25
C LEU A 148 1.82 2.29 20.03
N ARG A 149 2.76 1.93 19.15
CA ARG A 149 2.50 1.05 18.02
C ARG A 149 1.90 -0.27 18.49
N LEU A 150 2.55 -0.94 19.45
CA LEU A 150 2.06 -2.20 20.02
C LEU A 150 0.66 -2.06 20.60
N GLN A 151 0.39 -0.99 21.36
CA GLN A 151 -0.93 -0.72 21.93
C GLN A 151 -2.01 -0.52 20.85
N ILE A 152 -1.70 0.24 19.81
CA ILE A 152 -2.63 0.50 18.69
C ILE A 152 -2.92 -0.78 17.91
N THR A 153 -1.91 -1.61 17.70
CA THR A 153 -2.00 -2.82 16.88
C THR A 153 -2.50 -4.07 17.62
N ALA A 154 -2.66 -4.00 18.94
CA ALA A 154 -2.91 -5.18 19.80
C ALA A 154 -4.13 -6.01 19.37
N ASP A 155 -5.21 -5.33 18.96
CA ASP A 155 -6.48 -5.97 18.60
C ASP A 155 -6.67 -6.14 17.07
N MET A 156 -5.64 -5.83 16.27
CA MET A 156 -5.73 -5.89 14.82
C MET A 156 -5.47 -7.30 14.29
N GLU A 157 -6.13 -7.67 13.19
CA GLU A 157 -6.00 -8.98 12.56
C GLU A 157 -4.59 -9.18 11.97
N PRO A 158 -3.97 -10.39 12.06
CA PRO A 158 -2.58 -10.59 11.65
C PRO A 158 -2.26 -10.27 10.18
N ASN A 159 -3.16 -10.58 9.24
CA ASN A 159 -2.94 -10.20 7.85
C ASN A 159 -3.00 -8.67 7.68
N PHE A 160 -3.76 -7.97 8.54
CA PHE A 160 -3.89 -6.51 8.49
C PHE A 160 -2.58 -5.88 8.87
N LEU A 161 -2.00 -6.38 9.96
CA LEU A 161 -0.69 -5.97 10.44
C LEU A 161 0.40 -6.23 9.40
N ARG A 162 0.41 -7.41 8.78
CA ARG A 162 1.40 -7.71 7.73
C ARG A 162 1.23 -6.77 6.53
N HIS A 163 0.00 -6.48 6.12
CA HIS A 163 -0.25 -5.57 5.02
C HIS A 163 0.19 -4.14 5.35
N SER A 164 -0.21 -3.62 6.51
CA SER A 164 0.14 -2.27 6.96
C SER A 164 1.64 -2.11 7.17
N GLU A 165 2.33 -3.11 7.72
CA GLU A 165 3.79 -3.11 7.86
C GLU A 165 4.49 -2.96 6.50
N ASN A 166 4.09 -3.74 5.50
CA ASN A 166 4.68 -3.64 4.15
C ASN A 166 4.34 -2.32 3.44
N LEU A 167 3.20 -1.70 3.77
CA LEU A 167 2.81 -0.41 3.23
C LEU A 167 3.62 0.73 3.85
N LEU A 168 3.71 0.76 5.18
CA LEU A 168 4.36 1.82 5.94
C LEU A 168 5.89 1.68 5.96
N HIS A 169 6.38 0.45 5.87
CA HIS A 169 7.79 0.08 5.81
C HIS A 169 7.99 -0.92 4.66
N PRO A 170 7.95 -0.43 3.41
CA PRO A 170 8.20 -1.31 2.28
C PRO A 170 9.56 -1.97 2.45
N PRO A 171 9.64 -3.31 2.31
CA PRO A 171 10.92 -3.98 2.36
C PRO A 171 11.83 -3.34 1.30
N PRO A 172 13.15 -3.26 1.57
CA PRO A 172 14.08 -2.73 0.58
C PRO A 172 13.79 -3.45 -0.74
N ALA A 173 13.67 -2.67 -1.82
CA ALA A 173 13.38 -3.23 -3.13
C ALA A 173 14.34 -4.40 -3.35
N ARG A 174 13.82 -5.64 -3.35
CA ARG A 174 14.63 -6.76 -3.79
C ARG A 174 15.12 -6.34 -5.16
N GLU A 175 16.42 -6.31 -5.37
CA GLU A 175 16.95 -6.31 -6.72
C GLU A 175 16.25 -7.46 -7.41
N VAL A 176 15.28 -7.15 -8.27
CA VAL A 176 14.72 -8.15 -9.16
C VAL A 176 15.93 -8.55 -9.96
N PRO A 177 16.46 -9.78 -9.80
CA PRO A 177 17.61 -10.20 -10.59
C PRO A 177 17.21 -9.90 -12.03
N LYS A 178 17.99 -9.05 -12.70
CA LYS A 178 17.73 -8.69 -14.10
C LYS A 178 17.36 -10.00 -14.77
N PRO A 179 16.16 -10.13 -15.37
CA PRO A 179 15.76 -11.38 -15.97
C PRO A 179 16.95 -11.83 -16.80
N PRO A 180 17.42 -13.08 -16.65
CA PRO A 180 18.65 -13.52 -17.29
C PRO A 180 18.57 -13.03 -18.72
N THR A 181 19.61 -12.36 -19.20
CA THR A 181 19.65 -11.87 -20.58
C THR A 181 19.77 -13.11 -21.47
N TRP A 182 18.68 -13.87 -21.60
CA TRP A 182 18.50 -14.74 -22.71
C TRP A 182 18.55 -13.79 -23.90
N LYS A 183 19.64 -13.87 -24.67
CA LYS A 183 19.63 -13.37 -26.04
C LYS A 183 18.28 -13.81 -26.58
N ARG A 184 17.43 -12.86 -26.98
CA ARG A 184 16.12 -13.21 -27.51
C ARG A 184 16.35 -14.25 -28.59
N ALA A 185 16.09 -15.52 -28.29
CA ALA A 185 16.11 -16.56 -29.29
C ALA A 185 15.17 -16.03 -30.36
N ASN A 186 15.65 -15.92 -31.59
CA ASN A 186 15.00 -15.18 -32.65
C ASN A 186 13.57 -15.72 -32.85
N THR A 187 12.58 -15.16 -32.15
CA THR A 187 11.19 -15.65 -32.08
C THR A 187 10.40 -15.28 -33.33
N ASN A 188 11.05 -14.68 -34.32
CA ASN A 188 10.46 -14.27 -35.58
C ASN A 188 10.37 -15.39 -36.64
N VAL A 189 10.67 -16.65 -36.30
CA VAL A 189 10.33 -17.76 -37.20
C VAL A 189 8.84 -18.08 -37.02
N ARG A 190 7.99 -17.44 -37.82
CA ARG A 190 6.58 -17.82 -37.99
C ARG A 190 6.55 -19.19 -38.66
N VAL A 191 6.14 -20.21 -37.93
CA VAL A 191 5.91 -21.57 -38.46
C VAL A 191 4.41 -21.82 -38.54
N HIS A 192 3.97 -22.72 -39.41
CA HIS A 192 2.55 -23.08 -39.51
C HIS A 192 2.26 -24.34 -38.70
N CYS A 193 1.07 -24.43 -38.12
CA CYS A 193 0.62 -25.65 -37.46
C CYS A 193 0.47 -26.78 -38.51
N PRO A 194 1.03 -27.98 -38.30
CA PRO A 194 0.93 -29.06 -39.28
C PRO A 194 -0.50 -29.61 -39.43
N SER A 195 -1.37 -29.39 -38.43
CA SER A 195 -2.76 -29.83 -38.46
C SER A 195 -3.70 -28.81 -39.11
N CYS A 196 -3.68 -27.54 -38.67
CA CYS A 196 -4.63 -26.52 -39.15
C CYS A 196 -4.01 -25.44 -40.05
N GLN A 197 -2.71 -25.52 -40.33
CA GLN A 197 -1.94 -24.61 -41.19
C GLN A 197 -1.95 -23.13 -40.78
N ARG A 198 -2.46 -22.77 -39.60
CA ARG A 198 -2.42 -21.39 -39.11
C ARG A 198 -1.02 -21.00 -38.60
N PRO A 199 -0.62 -19.72 -38.71
CA PRO A 199 0.67 -19.24 -38.23
C PRO A 199 0.73 -19.31 -36.70
N ILE A 200 1.83 -19.82 -36.17
CA ILE A 200 2.09 -20.03 -34.75
C ILE A 200 3.56 -19.76 -34.43
N GLN A 201 3.90 -19.60 -33.15
CA GLN A 201 5.29 -19.45 -32.73
C GLN A 201 6.01 -20.80 -32.64
N ALA A 202 7.29 -20.84 -33.04
CA ALA A 202 8.08 -22.07 -33.09
C ALA A 202 8.26 -22.77 -31.74
N ASN A 203 8.17 -22.05 -30.62
CA ASN A 203 8.35 -22.57 -29.26
C ASN A 203 7.04 -22.94 -28.53
N TRP A 204 5.87 -22.82 -29.18
CA TRP A 204 4.60 -23.21 -28.55
C TRP A 204 4.43 -24.72 -28.47
N LYS A 205 4.00 -25.22 -27.29
CA LYS A 205 3.73 -26.64 -27.03
C LYS A 205 2.46 -27.13 -27.73
N TYR A 206 1.46 -26.26 -27.89
CA TYR A 206 0.19 -26.55 -28.57
C TYR A 206 -0.20 -25.42 -29.53
N CYS A 207 -0.97 -25.74 -30.55
CA CYS A 207 -1.61 -24.75 -31.40
C CYS A 207 -2.80 -24.12 -30.65
N THR A 208 -2.80 -22.81 -30.49
CA THR A 208 -3.90 -22.07 -29.84
C THR A 208 -5.20 -22.10 -30.64
N TYR A 209 -5.16 -22.49 -31.91
CA TYR A 209 -6.34 -22.51 -32.78
C TYR A 209 -7.03 -23.87 -32.87
N CYS A 210 -6.27 -24.97 -32.84
CA CYS A 210 -6.83 -26.32 -33.03
C CYS A 210 -6.45 -27.31 -31.92
N GLY A 211 -5.63 -26.91 -30.94
CA GLY A 211 -5.21 -27.79 -29.84
C GLY A 211 -4.13 -28.80 -30.20
N HIS A 212 -3.69 -28.87 -31.47
CA HIS A 212 -2.67 -29.84 -31.88
C HIS A 212 -1.35 -29.65 -31.12
N HIS A 213 -0.84 -30.73 -30.52
CA HIS A 213 0.41 -30.75 -29.76
C HIS A 213 1.62 -30.78 -30.70
N ARG A 214 2.62 -29.93 -30.44
CA ARG A 214 3.79 -29.77 -31.32
C ARG A 214 5.02 -30.54 -30.86
N THR A 215 5.04 -30.96 -29.59
CA THR A 215 5.99 -31.95 -29.10
C THR A 215 5.34 -33.32 -29.11
N LYS A 216 6.13 -34.38 -29.37
CA LYS A 216 5.66 -35.77 -29.26
C LYS A 216 5.05 -35.95 -27.85
N VAL A 217 3.86 -36.54 -27.79
CA VAL A 217 3.14 -36.88 -26.55
C VAL A 217 2.83 -38.36 -26.54
N CYS A 218 2.66 -38.93 -25.35
CA CYS A 218 2.19 -40.29 -25.20
C CYS A 218 0.76 -40.44 -25.77
N PRO A 219 0.50 -41.41 -26.66
CA PRO A 219 -0.85 -41.59 -27.24
C PRO A 219 -1.87 -42.11 -26.22
N ASN A 220 -1.43 -42.71 -25.11
CA ASN A 220 -2.32 -43.24 -24.07
C ASN A 220 -2.73 -42.17 -23.04
N CYS A 221 -1.79 -41.40 -22.50
CA CYS A 221 -2.08 -40.43 -21.42
C CYS A 221 -1.87 -38.96 -21.78
N SER A 222 -1.46 -38.65 -23.02
CA SER A 222 -1.13 -37.30 -23.49
C SER A 222 0.02 -36.58 -22.75
N ALA A 223 0.74 -37.28 -21.86
CA ALA A 223 1.94 -36.73 -21.24
C ALA A 223 3.00 -36.40 -22.29
N PRO A 224 3.75 -35.28 -22.13
CA PRO A 224 4.83 -34.94 -23.05
C PRO A 224 5.88 -36.06 -23.07
N SER A 225 6.33 -36.44 -24.27
CA SER A 225 7.37 -37.44 -24.44
C SER A 225 8.66 -36.96 -23.76
N PRO A 226 9.42 -37.85 -23.09
CA PRO A 226 10.68 -37.50 -22.47
C PRO A 226 11.65 -36.87 -23.49
N ALA A 227 12.44 -35.88 -23.06
CA ALA A 227 13.47 -35.27 -23.91
C ALA A 227 14.72 -36.17 -24.11
N VAL A 228 14.65 -37.44 -23.71
CA VAL A 228 15.72 -38.42 -23.85
C VAL A 228 15.56 -39.11 -25.21
N ALA A 229 16.63 -39.11 -26.00
CA ALA A 229 16.66 -39.86 -27.25
C ALA A 229 16.37 -41.35 -26.97
N ASP A 230 15.54 -41.97 -27.82
CA ASP A 230 15.19 -43.40 -27.76
C ASP A 230 14.32 -43.86 -26.57
N ALA A 231 13.59 -42.94 -25.92
CA ALA A 231 12.61 -43.30 -24.89
C ALA A 231 11.51 -44.24 -25.45
N ARG A 232 11.52 -45.51 -25.06
CA ARG A 232 10.55 -46.54 -25.50
C ARG A 232 9.27 -46.60 -24.67
N PHE A 233 9.23 -45.93 -23.51
CA PHE A 233 8.08 -45.96 -22.60
C PHE A 233 7.76 -44.57 -22.05
N CYS A 234 6.47 -44.30 -21.85
CA CYS A 234 5.98 -43.09 -21.20
C CYS A 234 6.33 -43.08 -19.71
N ILE A 235 6.93 -41.99 -19.23
CA ILE A 235 7.30 -41.80 -17.81
C ILE A 235 6.10 -41.69 -16.87
N GLU A 236 4.94 -41.29 -17.37
CA GLU A 236 3.74 -41.09 -16.54
C GLU A 236 2.86 -42.35 -16.48
N CYS A 237 2.65 -43.04 -17.61
CA CYS A 237 1.70 -44.16 -17.67
C CYS A 237 2.28 -45.50 -18.13
N GLY A 238 3.58 -45.57 -18.45
CA GLY A 238 4.25 -46.82 -18.86
C GLY A 238 3.89 -47.33 -20.26
N HIS A 239 3.10 -46.60 -21.04
CA HIS A 239 2.74 -47.00 -22.41
C HIS A 239 3.95 -47.00 -23.35
N HIS A 240 4.04 -48.00 -24.24
CA HIS A 240 5.10 -48.10 -25.23
C HIS A 240 5.00 -46.94 -26.24
N LEU A 241 6.10 -46.22 -26.46
CA LEU A 241 6.17 -45.12 -27.41
C LEU A 241 6.78 -45.67 -28.71
N ASP A 242 6.08 -45.50 -29.83
CA ASP A 242 6.65 -45.80 -31.14
C ASP A 242 7.79 -44.80 -31.45
N PRO A 243 8.91 -45.27 -32.06
CA PRO A 243 10.11 -44.45 -32.31
C PRO A 243 9.86 -43.17 -33.12
#